data_AF-A0A2V5YR07-F1
#
_entry.id   AF-A0A2V5YR07-F1
#
_cell.length_a   1.000
_cell.length_b   1.000
_cell.length_c   1.000
_cell.angle_alpha   90.00
_cell.angle_beta   90.00
_cell.angle_gamma   90.00
#
_symmetry.space_group_name_H-M   'P 1'
#
loop_
_entity.id
_entity.type
_entity.pdbx_description
1 polymer ?
#
loop_
_entity_poly.entity_id
_entity_poly.type
_entity_poly.pdbx_seq_one_letter_code
_entity_poly.pdbx_strand_id
1 'polypeptide(L)'
;MKFAAAVFALTFLGLSASGKGTREEPKVVEKVAPLPVALDKDFEFRKTKLFFLSETGPKPSERARQETSKLGGKSNSPNQKTATLQDAPITFERQYRLFGAVSGLDQRQRFGNYFDFFWRVKRPADVTVRLEYRQEKLHEHVQAQEITYKNVRGTHKAEFKVIGDDYFD
;
A
#
# COMPACT_ATOMS: atom_id res chain seq x y z
N MET A 1 66.91 1.01 -26.45
CA MET A 1 65.50 1.33 -26.76
C MET A 1 64.69 0.04 -26.57
N LYS A 2 64.37 -0.43 -25.35
CA LYS A 2 63.32 0.01 -24.39
C LYS A 2 61.93 0.19 -25.02
N PHE A 3 61.07 -0.83 -24.93
CA PHE A 3 59.61 -0.77 -24.73
C PHE A 3 59.18 -2.13 -24.12
N ALA A 4 59.24 -2.32 -22.80
CA ALA A 4 58.26 -1.97 -21.78
C ALA A 4 56.93 -2.75 -21.92
N ALA A 5 56.84 -3.83 -21.15
CA ALA A 5 55.61 -4.54 -20.81
C ALA A 5 54.71 -3.66 -19.93
N ALA A 6 53.39 -3.70 -20.15
CA ALA A 6 52.40 -3.26 -19.17
C ALA A 6 51.07 -3.99 -19.40
N VAL A 7 50.90 -5.09 -18.66
CA VAL A 7 49.60 -5.69 -18.35
C VAL A 7 49.00 -4.87 -17.21
N PHE A 8 47.82 -4.25 -17.38
CA PHE A 8 47.09 -3.68 -16.25
C PHE A 8 45.58 -3.88 -16.37
N ALA A 9 45.13 -4.89 -15.62
CA ALA A 9 43.93 -4.99 -14.79
C ALA A 9 42.58 -4.52 -15.34
N LEU A 10 41.70 -5.51 -15.57
CA LEU A 10 40.24 -5.37 -15.54
C LEU A 10 39.78 -4.70 -14.24
N THR A 11 39.14 -3.55 -14.34
CA THR A 11 38.29 -3.00 -13.29
C THR A 11 36.87 -3.54 -13.46
N PHE A 12 36.55 -4.63 -12.76
CA PHE A 12 35.17 -5.03 -12.52
C PHE A 12 34.51 -3.97 -11.63
N LEU A 13 33.64 -3.16 -12.23
CA LEU A 13 32.74 -2.27 -11.50
C LEU A 13 31.74 -3.16 -10.75
N GLY A 14 31.98 -3.40 -9.47
CA GLY A 14 31.07 -4.11 -8.59
C GLY A 14 29.75 -3.34 -8.49
N LEU A 15 28.74 -3.80 -9.23
CA LEU A 15 27.37 -3.38 -9.03
C LEU A 15 26.96 -3.82 -7.63
N SER A 16 26.96 -2.89 -6.67
CA SER A 16 26.39 -3.12 -5.36
C SER A 16 24.88 -3.29 -5.53
N ALA A 17 24.44 -4.54 -5.71
CA ALA A 17 23.05 -4.91 -5.56
C ALA A 17 22.71 -4.68 -4.08
N SER A 18 22.15 -3.50 -3.78
CA SER A 18 21.46 -3.27 -2.52
C SER A 18 20.44 -4.40 -2.40
N GLY A 19 20.68 -5.29 -1.42
CA GLY A 19 19.91 -6.52 -1.25
C GLY A 19 18.43 -6.17 -1.12
N LYS A 20 17.69 -6.34 -2.21
CA LYS A 20 16.24 -6.46 -2.14
C LYS A 20 15.99 -7.75 -1.38
N GLY A 21 15.76 -7.64 -0.08
CA GLY A 21 15.27 -8.75 0.73
C GLY A 21 14.12 -9.41 -0.02
N THR A 22 14.21 -10.73 -0.17
CA THR A 22 13.22 -11.54 -0.86
C THR A 22 11.87 -11.25 -0.23
N ARG A 23 11.03 -10.52 -0.96
CA ARG A 23 9.66 -10.19 -0.56
C ARG A 23 8.76 -11.28 -1.11
N GLU A 24 8.09 -12.00 -0.23
CA GLU A 24 7.03 -12.92 -0.63
C GLU A 24 5.77 -12.13 -1.02
N GLU A 25 4.97 -12.66 -1.95
CA GLU A 25 3.67 -12.05 -2.28
C GLU A 25 2.69 -12.21 -1.11
N PRO A 26 1.72 -11.27 -0.95
CA PRO A 26 0.72 -11.40 0.09
C PRO A 26 -0.07 -12.70 -0.08
N LYS A 27 0.00 -13.58 0.91
CA LYS A 27 -0.71 -14.85 0.93
C LYS A 27 -1.91 -14.75 1.85
N VAL A 28 -3.08 -15.18 1.37
CA VAL A 28 -4.29 -15.33 2.19
C VAL A 28 -4.10 -16.50 3.17
N VAL A 29 -4.40 -16.27 4.44
CA VAL A 29 -4.32 -17.27 5.51
C VAL A 29 -5.71 -17.82 5.78
N GLU A 30 -5.87 -19.14 5.63
CA GLU A 30 -7.17 -19.81 5.81
C GLU A 30 -7.66 -19.84 7.27
N LYS A 31 -6.74 -19.84 8.24
CA LYS A 31 -7.06 -19.88 9.67
C LYS A 31 -6.33 -18.79 10.44
N VAL A 32 -7.09 -17.77 10.85
CA VAL A 32 -6.61 -16.63 11.62
C VAL A 32 -6.46 -17.03 13.09
N ALA A 33 -5.27 -17.50 13.48
CA ALA A 33 -4.94 -17.66 14.90
C ALA A 33 -4.58 -16.29 15.50
N PRO A 34 -5.16 -15.88 16.65
CA PRO A 34 -4.82 -14.61 17.28
C PRO A 34 -3.36 -14.64 17.73
N LEU A 35 -2.58 -13.68 17.25
CA LEU A 35 -1.17 -13.53 17.64
C LEU A 35 -1.08 -12.68 18.91
N PRO A 36 -0.14 -13.00 19.83
CA PRO A 36 0.07 -12.18 21.02
C PRO A 36 0.54 -10.78 20.63
N VAL A 37 -0.15 -9.76 21.15
CA VAL A 37 0.19 -8.34 20.94
C VAL A 37 1.37 -7.97 21.85
N ALA A 38 2.56 -8.49 21.54
CA ALA A 38 3.79 -8.06 22.18
C ALA A 38 4.44 -6.96 21.33
N LEU A 39 4.36 -5.72 21.81
CA LEU A 39 5.01 -4.57 21.17
C LEU A 39 6.51 -4.57 21.52
N ASP A 40 7.33 -5.18 20.68
CA ASP A 40 8.78 -5.02 20.72
C ASP A 40 9.16 -3.67 20.08
N LYS A 41 9.94 -2.84 20.81
CA LYS A 41 10.35 -1.50 20.37
C LYS A 41 11.22 -1.51 19.12
N ASP A 42 11.75 -2.67 18.73
CA ASP A 42 12.54 -2.81 17.52
C ASP A 42 11.69 -2.87 16.25
N PHE A 43 10.37 -3.08 16.36
CA PHE A 43 9.43 -3.17 15.26
C PHE A 43 8.32 -2.12 15.41
N GLU A 44 8.24 -1.18 14.47
CA GLU A 44 7.34 -0.05 14.58
C GLU A 44 6.51 0.12 13.30
N PHE A 45 5.19 0.22 13.42
CA PHE A 45 4.34 0.80 12.37
C PHE A 45 4.43 2.32 12.46
N ARG A 46 4.74 2.96 11.33
CA ARG A 46 4.96 4.40 11.26
C ARG A 46 3.82 5.16 10.62
N LYS A 47 3.33 4.64 9.49
CA LYS A 47 2.28 5.28 8.70
C LYS A 47 1.40 4.23 8.06
N THR A 48 0.12 4.55 7.96
CA THR A 48 -0.85 3.80 7.18
C THR A 48 -1.41 4.69 6.09
N LYS A 49 -1.71 4.10 4.94
CA LYS A 49 -2.45 4.76 3.87
C LYS A 49 -3.51 3.77 3.38
N LEU A 50 -4.75 4.21 3.51
CA LEU A 50 -5.95 3.48 3.13
C LEU A 50 -6.51 4.15 1.87
N PHE A 51 -6.75 3.36 0.84
CA PHE A 51 -7.32 3.89 -0.39
C PHE A 51 -8.38 2.94 -0.92
N PHE A 52 -9.58 3.47 -1.13
CA PHE A 52 -10.69 2.75 -1.73
C PHE A 52 -10.84 3.20 -3.19
N LEU A 53 -10.80 2.23 -4.10
CA LEU A 53 -10.99 2.45 -5.53
C LEU A 53 -12.36 1.93 -5.95
N SER A 54 -13.26 2.86 -6.24
CA SER A 54 -14.61 2.58 -6.75
C SER A 54 -14.71 2.75 -8.27
N GLU A 55 -15.68 2.06 -8.85
CA GLU A 55 -16.06 2.23 -10.26
C GLU A 55 -16.48 3.66 -10.55
N THR A 56 -17.45 4.17 -9.78
CA THR A 56 -17.83 5.58 -9.85
C THR A 56 -16.75 6.43 -9.23
N GLY A 57 -16.27 7.45 -9.95
CA GLY A 57 -15.38 8.45 -9.36
C GLY A 57 -16.04 9.17 -8.18
N PRO A 58 -15.26 9.88 -7.35
CA PRO A 58 -15.76 10.54 -6.15
C PRO A 58 -16.94 11.46 -6.49
N LYS A 59 -18.13 11.11 -5.99
CA LYS A 59 -19.35 11.91 -6.19
C LYS A 59 -19.24 13.20 -5.37
N PRO A 60 -19.63 14.37 -5.92
CA PRO A 60 -19.59 15.63 -5.19
C PRO A 60 -20.34 15.66 -3.86
N SER A 61 -21.31 14.75 -3.66
CA SER A 61 -22.19 14.70 -2.48
C SER A 61 -21.72 13.76 -1.36
N GLU A 62 -20.81 12.81 -1.61
CA GLU A 62 -20.18 12.00 -0.54
C GLU A 62 -19.06 12.77 0.19
N ARG A 63 -18.72 13.97 -0.32
CA ARG A 63 -17.74 14.91 0.22
C ARG A 63 -18.09 15.51 1.60
N ALA A 64 -19.18 15.07 2.24
CA ALA A 64 -19.75 15.72 3.44
C ALA A 64 -20.25 14.74 4.51
N ARG A 65 -19.68 13.53 4.62
CA ARG A 65 -19.99 12.62 5.74
C ARG A 65 -18.82 12.44 6.70
N GLN A 66 -18.26 13.56 7.15
CA GLN A 66 -17.71 13.68 8.49
C GLN A 66 -18.22 15.00 9.08
N GLU A 67 -19.08 14.85 10.08
CA GLU A 67 -19.52 15.82 11.09
C GLU A 67 -19.69 17.28 10.70
N THR A 68 -20.95 17.73 10.58
CA THR A 68 -21.61 18.64 11.53
C THR A 68 -22.95 19.11 10.95
N SER A 69 -23.85 19.42 11.87
CA SER A 69 -25.20 19.96 11.74
C SER A 69 -25.54 20.75 10.46
N LYS A 70 -26.79 20.52 10.00
CA LYS A 70 -27.54 21.35 9.05
C LYS A 70 -27.25 22.86 9.23
N LEU A 71 -27.05 23.58 8.12
CA LEU A 71 -27.80 24.80 7.81
C LEU A 71 -27.58 25.16 6.33
N GLY A 72 -28.67 25.47 5.63
CA GLY A 72 -28.65 25.86 4.22
C GLY A 72 -28.01 27.24 4.01
N GLY A 73 -27.47 27.45 2.81
CA GLY A 73 -26.99 28.76 2.39
C GLY A 73 -26.30 28.69 1.05
N LYS A 74 -26.89 29.34 0.04
CA LYS A 74 -26.23 29.62 -1.25
C LYS A 74 -24.93 30.39 -0.98
N SER A 75 -23.79 29.94 -1.51
CA SER A 75 -22.58 30.79 -1.51
C SER A 75 -21.70 30.55 -2.73
N ASN A 76 -21.53 31.62 -3.53
CA ASN A 76 -20.34 31.83 -4.36
C ASN A 76 -19.20 32.16 -3.39
N SER A 77 -18.34 31.19 -3.05
CA SER A 77 -17.27 31.38 -2.07
C SER A 77 -15.97 30.72 -2.55
N PRO A 78 -14.78 31.28 -2.27
CA PRO A 78 -13.47 30.83 -2.78
C PRO A 78 -13.03 29.45 -2.25
N ASN A 79 -13.88 28.78 -1.48
CA ASN A 79 -13.69 27.47 -0.89
C ASN A 79 -13.59 26.31 -1.91
N GLN A 80 -13.93 26.55 -3.18
CA GLN A 80 -13.79 25.52 -4.22
C GLN A 80 -12.32 25.20 -4.56
N LYS A 81 -11.39 26.16 -4.48
CA LYS A 81 -9.97 25.91 -4.78
C LYS A 81 -9.28 25.04 -3.71
N THR A 82 -9.72 25.12 -2.46
CA THR A 82 -9.15 24.34 -1.36
C THR A 82 -9.63 22.89 -1.38
N ALA A 83 -10.90 22.66 -1.76
CA ALA A 83 -11.43 21.30 -1.97
C ALA A 83 -10.65 20.53 -3.06
N THR A 84 -10.29 21.20 -4.16
CA THR A 84 -9.51 20.57 -5.24
C THR A 84 -8.10 20.15 -4.82
N LEU A 85 -7.47 20.84 -3.85
CA LEU A 85 -6.13 20.45 -3.37
C LEU A 85 -6.17 19.22 -2.45
N GLN A 86 -7.22 19.06 -1.65
CA GLN A 86 -7.41 17.89 -0.80
C GLN A 86 -7.83 16.64 -1.60
N ASP A 87 -8.53 16.84 -2.72
CA ASP A 87 -8.96 15.78 -3.63
C ASP A 87 -7.88 15.35 -4.63
N ALA A 88 -6.83 16.17 -4.81
CA ALA A 88 -5.76 15.88 -5.76
C ALA A 88 -5.04 14.54 -5.46
N PRO A 89 -4.63 14.23 -4.21
CA PRO A 89 -4.03 12.94 -3.88
C PRO A 89 -4.93 11.75 -4.22
N ILE A 90 -6.23 11.83 -3.96
CA ILE A 90 -7.20 10.76 -4.26
C ILE A 90 -7.29 10.54 -5.77
N THR A 91 -7.31 11.63 -6.54
CA THR A 91 -7.37 11.58 -8.01
C THR A 91 -6.10 10.96 -8.59
N PHE A 92 -4.92 11.34 -8.07
CA PHE A 92 -3.65 10.77 -8.49
C PHE A 92 -3.53 9.29 -8.17
N GLU A 93 -4.00 8.85 -6.99
CA GLU A 93 -4.03 7.43 -6.66
C GLU A 93 -4.94 6.65 -7.60
N ARG A 94 -6.15 7.16 -7.89
CA ARG A 94 -7.04 6.53 -8.87
C ARG A 94 -6.36 6.41 -10.24
N GLN A 95 -5.77 7.49 -10.72
CA GLN A 95 -5.04 7.48 -11.99
C GLN A 95 -3.88 6.49 -11.98
N TYR A 96 -3.12 6.43 -10.90
CA TYR A 96 -2.01 5.48 -10.73
C TYR A 96 -2.49 4.02 -10.77
N ARG A 97 -3.57 3.69 -10.05
CA ARG A 97 -4.10 2.31 -10.01
C ARG A 97 -4.72 1.89 -11.33
N LEU A 98 -5.29 2.81 -12.10
CA LEU A 98 -5.94 2.55 -13.40
C LEU A 98 -5.04 2.86 -14.60
N PHE A 99 -3.77 3.19 -14.38
CA PHE A 99 -2.84 3.50 -15.45
C PHE A 99 -2.55 2.27 -16.34
N GLY A 100 -2.41 2.52 -17.64
CA GLY A 100 -2.14 1.51 -18.67
C GLY A 100 -3.33 1.23 -19.58
N ALA A 101 -3.12 0.33 -20.55
CA ALA A 101 -4.18 -0.16 -21.43
C ALA A 101 -5.02 -1.20 -20.66
N VAL A 102 -6.03 -0.74 -19.93
CA VAL A 102 -6.92 -1.57 -19.11
C VAL A 102 -8.34 -1.56 -19.67
N SER A 103 -8.90 -2.74 -19.92
CA SER A 103 -10.31 -2.88 -20.31
C SER A 103 -11.24 -2.60 -19.12
N GLY A 104 -12.54 -2.44 -19.37
CA GLY A 104 -13.53 -2.29 -18.29
C GLY A 104 -13.54 -3.48 -17.31
N LEU A 105 -13.30 -4.70 -17.80
CA LEU A 105 -13.18 -5.89 -16.96
C LEU A 105 -11.92 -5.84 -16.08
N ASP A 106 -10.79 -5.40 -16.64
CA ASP A 106 -9.55 -5.23 -15.87
C ASP A 106 -9.68 -4.13 -14.81
N GLN A 107 -10.45 -3.08 -15.09
CA GLN A 107 -10.74 -2.04 -14.10
C GLN A 107 -11.55 -2.60 -12.94
N ARG A 108 -12.56 -3.44 -13.22
CA ARG A 108 -13.35 -4.12 -12.18
C ARG A 108 -12.47 -4.96 -11.25
N GLN A 109 -11.51 -5.69 -11.81
CA GLN A 109 -10.55 -6.47 -11.03
C GLN A 109 -9.60 -5.62 -10.17
N ARG A 110 -9.54 -4.31 -10.41
CA ARG A 110 -8.74 -3.36 -9.59
C ARG A 110 -9.58 -2.65 -8.53
N PHE A 111 -10.91 -2.68 -8.61
CA PHE A 111 -11.76 -2.01 -7.64
C PHE A 111 -11.76 -2.73 -6.30
N GLY A 112 -11.82 -1.96 -5.20
CA GLY A 112 -11.74 -2.47 -3.85
C GLY A 112 -10.80 -1.65 -2.96
N ASN A 113 -10.25 -2.28 -1.93
CA ASN A 113 -9.44 -1.64 -0.91
C ASN A 113 -7.95 -1.94 -1.06
N TYR A 114 -7.16 -0.88 -0.92
CA TYR A 114 -5.70 -0.92 -0.88
C TYR A 114 -5.21 -0.47 0.50
N PHE A 115 -4.34 -1.27 1.11
CA PHE A 115 -3.78 -1.03 2.43
C PHE A 115 -2.26 -0.97 2.34
N ASP A 116 -1.71 0.23 2.53
CA ASP A 116 -0.28 0.47 2.54
C ASP A 116 0.19 0.72 3.99
N PHE A 117 1.01 -0.19 4.51
CA PHE A 117 1.65 -0.07 5.82
C PHE A 117 3.12 0.25 5.67
N PHE A 118 3.55 1.36 6.26
CA PHE A 118 4.95 1.74 6.38
C PHE A 118 5.44 1.37 7.76
N TRP A 119 6.45 0.52 7.82
CA TRP A 119 6.96 -0.04 9.06
C TRP A 119 8.50 0.05 9.09
N ARG A 120 9.07 -0.07 10.29
CA ARG A 120 10.50 0.04 10.52
C ARG A 120 10.98 -1.08 11.42
N VAL A 121 12.17 -1.60 11.10
CA VAL A 121 12.92 -2.53 11.95
C VAL A 121 14.26 -1.92 12.35
N LYS A 122 14.54 -1.88 13.65
CA LYS A 122 15.80 -1.35 14.21
C LYS A 122 16.94 -2.37 14.09
N ARG A 123 16.66 -3.66 14.35
CA ARG A 123 17.60 -4.78 14.23
C ARG A 123 17.32 -5.64 12.99
N PRO A 124 18.31 -6.33 12.40
CA PRO A 124 18.04 -7.34 11.39
C PRO A 124 17.19 -8.48 11.97
N ALA A 125 16.06 -8.79 11.34
CA ALA A 125 15.19 -9.90 11.73
C ALA A 125 14.31 -10.39 10.57
N ASP A 126 13.81 -11.61 10.68
CA ASP A 126 12.69 -12.07 9.85
C ASP A 126 11.39 -11.46 10.38
N VAL A 127 10.62 -10.84 9.50
CA VAL A 127 9.39 -10.13 9.87
C VAL A 127 8.25 -10.60 8.99
N THR A 128 7.12 -10.93 9.60
CA THR A 128 5.86 -11.17 8.89
C THR A 128 4.90 -10.03 9.23
N VAL A 129 4.45 -9.34 8.19
CA VAL A 129 3.39 -8.33 8.30
C VAL A 129 2.08 -9.01 7.97
N ARG A 130 1.09 -8.86 8.84
CA ARG A 130 -0.24 -9.45 8.69
C ARG A 130 -1.31 -8.37 8.68
N LEU A 131 -2.18 -8.42 7.68
CA LEU A 131 -3.44 -7.68 7.66
C LEU A 131 -4.55 -8.63 8.07
N GLU A 132 -5.30 -8.28 9.12
CA GLU A 132 -6.55 -8.96 9.49
C GLU A 132 -7.73 -8.04 9.18
N TYR A 133 -8.78 -8.58 8.57
CA TYR A 133 -9.94 -7.79 8.17
C TYR A 133 -11.23 -8.63 8.21
N ARG A 134 -12.35 -7.91 8.24
CA ARG A 134 -13.71 -8.47 8.16
C ARG A 134 -14.44 -7.83 7.01
N GLN A 135 -15.22 -8.63 6.29
CA GLN A 135 -16.12 -8.13 5.26
C GLN A 135 -17.56 -8.27 5.73
N GLU A 136 -18.42 -7.36 5.26
CA GLU A 136 -19.83 -7.31 5.68
C GLU A 136 -20.56 -8.63 5.42
N LYS A 137 -20.34 -9.25 4.25
CA LYS A 137 -20.94 -10.53 3.89
C LYS A 137 -20.51 -11.70 4.78
N LEU A 138 -19.28 -11.64 5.27
CA LEU A 138 -18.64 -12.69 6.06
C LEU A 138 -18.98 -12.62 7.57
N HIS A 139 -19.68 -11.57 8.01
CA HIS A 139 -20.12 -11.36 9.39
C HIS A 139 -18.98 -11.49 10.42
N GLU A 140 -18.95 -12.58 11.20
CA GLU A 140 -17.95 -12.82 12.25
C GLU A 140 -16.63 -13.37 11.70
N HIS A 141 -16.62 -13.88 10.48
CA HIS A 141 -15.44 -14.50 9.91
C HIS A 141 -14.34 -13.47 9.64
N VAL A 142 -13.17 -13.69 10.24
CA VAL A 142 -11.98 -12.85 10.07
C VAL A 142 -11.08 -13.51 9.03
N GLN A 143 -10.72 -12.74 8.02
CA GLN A 143 -9.72 -13.13 7.03
C GLN A 143 -8.37 -12.48 7.36
N ALA A 144 -7.27 -13.10 6.91
CA ALA A 144 -5.96 -12.50 7.02
C ALA A 144 -5.13 -12.65 5.74
N GLN A 145 -4.27 -11.67 5.46
CA GLN A 145 -3.22 -11.74 4.45
C GLN A 145 -1.87 -11.50 5.12
N GLU A 146 -0.85 -12.27 4.74
CA GLU A 146 0.50 -12.19 5.30
C GLU A 146 1.55 -11.96 4.22
N ILE A 147 2.53 -11.11 4.53
CA ILE A 147 3.75 -10.93 3.74
C ILE A 147 4.95 -11.19 4.64
N THR A 148 5.79 -12.15 4.26
CA THR A 148 7.04 -12.45 4.98
C THR A 148 8.22 -11.74 4.32
N TYR A 149 9.08 -11.21 5.17
CA TYR A 149 10.32 -10.53 4.84
C TYR A 149 11.47 -11.20 5.58
N LYS A 150 12.50 -11.62 4.84
CA LYS A 150 13.68 -12.28 5.40
C LYS A 150 14.81 -11.29 5.68
N ASN A 151 15.41 -11.40 6.87
CA ASN A 151 16.58 -10.64 7.32
C ASN A 151 16.51 -9.13 7.00
N VAL A 152 15.40 -8.49 7.33
CA VAL A 152 15.14 -7.08 7.01
C VAL A 152 15.59 -6.13 8.12
N ARG A 153 16.08 -4.97 7.70
CA ARG A 153 16.41 -3.83 8.57
C ARG A 153 15.98 -2.52 7.90
N GLY A 154 15.66 -1.49 8.66
CA GLY A 154 15.32 -0.17 8.14
C GLY A 154 13.83 0.02 7.91
N THR A 155 13.47 0.93 7.00
CA THR A 155 12.06 1.28 6.71
C THR A 155 11.58 0.55 5.47
N HIS A 156 10.39 -0.04 5.54
CA HIS A 156 9.80 -0.85 4.48
C HIS A 156 8.32 -0.52 4.27
N LYS A 157 7.79 -0.92 3.12
CA LYS A 157 6.38 -0.81 2.76
C LYS A 157 5.80 -2.20 2.54
N ALA A 158 4.75 -2.54 3.27
CA ALA A 158 3.88 -3.68 2.98
C ALA A 158 2.60 -3.16 2.31
N GLU A 159 2.19 -3.80 1.23
CA GLU A 159 1.00 -3.43 0.47
C GLU A 159 0.10 -4.66 0.36
N PHE A 160 -1.10 -4.54 0.92
CA PHE A 160 -2.15 -5.54 0.85
C PHE A 160 -3.30 -5.00 0.00
N LYS A 161 -4.01 -5.91 -0.66
CA LYS A 161 -5.08 -5.58 -1.60
C LYS A 161 -6.23 -6.54 -1.37
N VAL A 162 -7.43 -5.99 -1.26
CA VAL A 162 -8.68 -6.74 -1.25
C VAL A 162 -9.50 -6.11 -2.38
N ILE A 163 -9.35 -6.66 -3.58
CA ILE A 163 -9.82 -6.07 -4.84
C ILE A 163 -10.43 -7.14 -5.75
N GLY A 164 -11.22 -6.70 -6.74
CA GLY A 164 -11.81 -7.60 -7.72
C GLY A 164 -12.72 -8.62 -7.04
N ASP A 165 -12.57 -9.88 -7.41
CA ASP A 165 -13.41 -10.96 -6.91
C ASP A 165 -13.30 -11.09 -5.38
N ASP A 166 -12.10 -10.98 -4.79
CA ASP A 166 -11.89 -10.98 -3.32
C ASP A 166 -12.65 -9.87 -2.58
N TYR A 167 -13.04 -8.80 -3.28
CA TYR A 167 -13.79 -7.69 -2.71
C TYR A 167 -15.30 -7.81 -2.98
N PHE A 168 -15.67 -8.33 -4.15
CA PHE A 168 -17.06 -8.36 -4.61
C PHE A 168 -17.79 -9.65 -4.26
N ASP A 169 -17.08 -10.74 -3.97
CA ASP A 169 -17.66 -12.05 -3.64
C ASP A 169 -17.65 -12.30 -2.13
#